data_AF-A0A316W9T8-F1
#
_entry.id   AF-A0A316W9T8-F1
#
_cell.length_a   1.000
_cell.length_b   1.000
_cell.length_c   1.000
_cell.angle_alpha   90.00
_cell.angle_beta   90.00
_cell.angle_gamma   90.00
#
_symmetry.space_group_name_H-M   'P 1'
#
loop_
_entity.id
_entity.type
_entity.pdbx_description
1 polymer ?
#
loop_
_entity_poly.entity_id
_entity_poly.type
_entity_poly.pdbx_seq_one_letter_code
_entity_poly.pdbx_strand_id
1 'polypeptide(L)'
;MSSIKKKNKAKTDIPLLPKALELLEKYKSHPECISRCSVLPVKSNQKMNDYLKEIGVLCGIISELNTHKARHTFASTVTLNNSISIHVVKEMLGHSSVKQTEHYATTEQETVIRVFVFSTRKREL
;
A
#
# COMPACT_ATOMS: atom_id res chain seq x y z
N MET A 1 -4.30 5.13 -33.20
CA MET A 1 -3.91 5.93 -32.02
C MET A 1 -4.53 5.32 -30.77
N SER A 2 -3.74 4.71 -29.89
CA SER A 2 -4.17 4.45 -28.51
C SER A 2 -2.91 4.36 -27.62
N SER A 3 -2.83 5.29 -26.68
CA SER A 3 -1.65 5.66 -25.93
C SER A 3 -1.11 4.54 -25.04
N ILE A 4 0.10 4.06 -25.36
CA ILE A 4 0.90 3.24 -24.45
C ILE A 4 1.34 4.14 -23.29
N LYS A 5 0.67 4.02 -22.13
CA LYS A 5 1.18 4.62 -20.88
C LYS A 5 2.49 3.92 -20.51
N LYS A 6 3.60 4.53 -20.92
CA LYS A 6 4.97 4.19 -20.52
C LYS A 6 5.16 4.66 -19.06
N LYS A 7 4.91 3.78 -18.10
CA LYS A 7 5.40 3.98 -16.72
C LYS A 7 6.57 3.04 -16.49
N ASN A 8 7.69 3.60 -16.07
CA ASN A 8 9.03 3.01 -15.93
C ASN A 8 9.03 1.51 -15.63
N LYS A 9 9.60 0.71 -16.55
CA LYS A 9 9.98 -0.70 -16.32
C LYS A 9 11.28 -0.79 -15.50
N ALA A 10 11.34 -0.11 -14.35
CA ALA A 10 12.40 -0.42 -13.39
C ALA A 10 12.06 -1.80 -12.80
N LYS A 11 12.99 -2.76 -12.89
CA LYS A 11 12.86 -4.00 -12.14
C LYS A 11 13.08 -3.64 -10.68
N THR A 12 12.07 -3.89 -9.86
CA THR A 12 12.11 -3.62 -8.42
C THR A 12 11.75 -4.90 -7.72
N ASP A 13 12.68 -5.40 -6.90
CA ASP A 13 12.44 -6.56 -6.06
C ASP A 13 11.82 -6.08 -4.75
N ILE A 14 10.55 -6.42 -4.53
CA ILE A 14 9.80 -6.03 -3.33
C ILE A 14 9.64 -7.29 -2.46
N PRO A 15 10.12 -7.29 -1.21
CA PRO A 15 9.91 -8.40 -0.31
C PRO A 15 8.41 -8.59 -0.04
N LEU A 16 7.95 -9.83 -0.15
CA LEU A 16 6.55 -10.17 0.09
C LEU A 16 6.32 -10.51 1.57
N LEU A 17 5.21 -10.04 2.11
CA LEU A 17 4.75 -10.45 3.43
C LEU A 17 4.39 -11.94 3.42
N PRO A 18 4.57 -12.68 4.53
CA PRO A 18 4.18 -14.09 4.62
C PRO A 18 2.73 -14.32 4.18
N LYS A 19 1.82 -13.41 4.56
CA LYS A 19 0.41 -13.50 4.17
C LYS A 19 0.18 -13.36 2.66
N ALA A 20 1.01 -12.56 1.97
CA ALA A 20 0.96 -12.43 0.52
C ALA A 20 1.43 -13.72 -0.16
N LEU A 21 2.44 -14.40 0.39
CA LEU A 21 2.92 -15.69 -0.11
C LEU A 21 1.84 -16.78 0.00
N GLU A 22 1.13 -16.84 1.13
CA GLU A 22 -0.01 -17.76 1.30
C GLU A 22 -1.08 -17.55 0.23
N LEU A 23 -1.40 -16.29 -0.11
CA LEU A 23 -2.37 -15.98 -1.15
C LEU A 23 -1.87 -16.42 -2.54
N LEU A 24 -0.59 -16.20 -2.84
CA LEU A 24 -0.02 -16.64 -4.11
C LEU A 24 -0.09 -18.17 -4.26
N GLU A 25 0.24 -18.91 -3.22
CA GLU A 25 0.16 -20.38 -3.28
C GLU A 25 -1.29 -20.86 -3.41
N LYS A 26 -2.23 -20.22 -2.70
CA LYS A 26 -3.68 -20.53 -2.81
C LYS A 26 -4.21 -20.40 -4.24
N TYR A 27 -3.76 -19.39 -5.00
CA TYR A 27 -4.26 -19.10 -6.35
C TYR A 27 -3.39 -19.65 -7.49
N LYS A 28 -2.31 -20.37 -7.17
CA LYS A 28 -1.34 -20.90 -8.14
C LYS A 28 -1.95 -21.79 -9.21
N SER A 29 -2.92 -22.62 -8.84
CA SER A 29 -3.62 -23.55 -9.75
C SER A 29 -4.98 -23.03 -10.22
N HIS A 30 -5.28 -21.74 -10.04
CA HIS A 30 -6.58 -21.19 -10.38
C HIS A 30 -6.76 -21.12 -11.92
N PRO A 31 -7.89 -21.58 -12.50
CA PRO A 31 -8.09 -21.60 -13.95
C PRO A 31 -7.96 -20.24 -14.63
N GLU A 32 -8.45 -19.16 -13.99
CA GLU A 32 -8.30 -17.79 -14.50
C GLU A 32 -6.83 -17.31 -14.50
N CYS A 33 -6.00 -17.81 -13.57
CA CYS A 33 -4.58 -17.49 -13.48
C CYS A 33 -3.80 -18.17 -14.61
N ILE A 34 -4.06 -19.47 -14.82
CA ILE A 34 -3.40 -20.29 -15.85
C ILE A 34 -3.74 -19.75 -17.25
N SER A 35 -5.02 -19.52 -17.52
CA SER A 35 -5.48 -19.03 -18.84
C SER A 35 -4.95 -17.64 -19.19
N ARG A 36 -4.74 -16.77 -18.20
CA ARG A 36 -4.29 -15.38 -18.41
C ARG A 36 -2.79 -15.19 -18.14
N CYS A 37 -2.05 -16.25 -17.81
CA CYS A 37 -0.66 -16.19 -17.36
C CYS A 37 -0.45 -15.14 -16.25
N SER A 38 -1.30 -15.14 -15.23
CA SER A 38 -1.28 -14.17 -14.13
C SER A 38 -1.14 -14.85 -12.78
N VAL A 39 -0.62 -14.14 -11.78
CA VAL A 39 -0.36 -14.69 -10.44
C VAL A 39 -1.59 -14.68 -9.52
N LEU A 40 -2.59 -13.86 -9.84
CA LEU A 40 -3.82 -13.70 -9.06
C LEU A 40 -5.02 -13.49 -10.00
N PRO A 41 -6.22 -13.94 -9.62
CA PRO A 41 -7.44 -13.68 -10.38
C PRO A 41 -7.92 -12.23 -10.17
N VAL A 42 -7.24 -11.29 -10.82
CA VAL A 42 -7.46 -9.85 -10.61
C VAL A 42 -8.67 -9.35 -11.41
N LYS A 43 -9.65 -8.77 -10.71
CA LYS A 43 -10.75 -7.99 -11.32
C LYS A 43 -10.33 -6.55 -11.59
N SER A 44 -11.16 -5.77 -12.29
CA SER A 44 -10.88 -4.36 -12.52
C SER A 44 -10.74 -3.59 -11.21
N ASN A 45 -9.89 -2.55 -11.19
CA ASN A 45 -9.69 -1.72 -10.00
C ASN A 45 -11.00 -1.15 -9.46
N GLN A 46 -11.93 -0.78 -10.35
CA GLN A 46 -13.25 -0.31 -9.97
C GLN A 46 -14.00 -1.36 -9.14
N LYS A 47 -14.12 -2.59 -9.67
CA LYS A 47 -14.85 -3.66 -8.99
C LYS A 47 -14.16 -4.07 -7.68
N MET A 48 -12.83 -4.05 -7.67
CA MET A 48 -12.05 -4.33 -6.48
C MET A 48 -12.28 -3.28 -5.38
N ASN A 49 -12.34 -1.99 -5.74
CA ASN A 49 -12.68 -0.92 -4.80
C ASN A 49 -14.12 -1.04 -4.29
N ASP A 50 -15.07 -1.47 -5.12
CA ASP A 50 -16.46 -1.71 -4.67
C ASP A 50 -16.50 -2.80 -3.59
N TYR A 51 -15.79 -3.93 -3.81
CA TYR A 51 -15.67 -4.97 -2.78
C TYR A 51 -14.96 -4.49 -1.51
N LEU A 52 -13.93 -3.65 -1.64
CA LEU A 52 -13.24 -3.07 -0.47
C LEU A 52 -14.18 -2.19 0.36
N LYS A 53 -15.12 -1.48 -0.27
CA LYS A 53 -16.14 -0.71 0.45
C LYS A 53 -17.08 -1.62 1.23
N GLU A 54 -17.58 -2.69 0.60
CA GLU A 54 -18.45 -3.68 1.26
C GLU A 54 -17.74 -4.31 2.48
N ILE A 55 -16.49 -4.75 2.32
CA ILE A 55 -15.69 -5.30 3.41
C ILE A 55 -15.48 -4.26 4.50
N GLY A 56 -15.19 -3.00 4.14
CA GLY A 56 -15.05 -1.90 5.09
C GLY A 56 -16.30 -1.71 5.96
N VAL A 57 -17.49 -1.76 5.34
CA VAL A 57 -18.77 -1.69 6.06
C VAL A 57 -18.94 -2.88 7.01
N LEU A 58 -18.68 -4.10 6.55
CA LEU A 58 -18.81 -5.32 7.38
C LEU A 58 -17.84 -5.32 8.57
N CYS A 59 -16.65 -4.74 8.41
CA CYS A 59 -15.65 -4.62 9.47
C CYS A 59 -15.85 -3.37 10.35
N GLY A 60 -16.86 -2.53 10.11
CA GLY A 60 -17.08 -1.29 10.87
C GLY A 60 -16.02 -0.20 10.64
N ILE A 61 -15.32 -0.25 9.50
CA ILE A 61 -14.31 0.75 9.14
C ILE A 61 -15.01 1.97 8.55
N ILE A 62 -14.93 3.09 9.28
CA ILE A 62 -15.62 4.36 8.94
C ILE A 62 -15.02 5.01 7.69
N SER A 63 -13.73 4.81 7.44
CA SER A 63 -13.05 5.41 6.29
C SER A 63 -13.22 4.57 5.03
N GLU A 64 -13.48 5.21 3.88
CA GLU A 64 -13.55 4.50 2.60
C GLU A 64 -12.25 3.76 2.29
N LEU A 65 -12.31 2.45 2.02
CA LEU A 65 -11.15 1.66 1.60
C LEU A 65 -11.00 1.70 0.07
N ASN A 66 -9.78 1.97 -0.39
CA ASN A 66 -9.44 1.90 -1.80
C ASN A 66 -7.96 1.56 -1.99
N THR A 67 -7.62 1.15 -3.21
CA THR A 67 -6.24 0.75 -3.57
C THR A 67 -5.21 1.87 -3.40
N HIS A 68 -5.59 3.13 -3.53
CA HIS A 68 -4.70 4.27 -3.29
C HIS A 68 -4.36 4.37 -1.79
N LYS A 69 -5.36 4.33 -0.90
CA LYS A 69 -5.14 4.34 0.55
C LYS A 69 -4.30 3.15 1.01
N ALA A 70 -4.52 1.96 0.45
CA ALA A 70 -3.69 0.79 0.75
C ALA A 70 -2.20 1.04 0.44
N ARG A 71 -1.89 1.67 -0.72
CA ARG A 71 -0.52 2.08 -1.06
C ARG A 71 0.04 3.12 -0.09
N HIS A 72 -0.77 4.09 0.32
CA HIS A 72 -0.39 5.09 1.33
C HIS A 72 -0.05 4.44 2.66
N THR A 73 -0.90 3.56 3.17
CA THR A 73 -0.66 2.81 4.40
C THR A 73 0.59 1.93 4.32
N PHE A 74 0.85 1.31 3.17
CA PHE A 74 2.08 0.54 2.97
C PHE A 74 3.33 1.43 3.10
N ALA A 75 3.36 2.55 2.38
CA ALA A 75 4.49 3.48 2.37
C ALA A 75 4.74 4.12 3.74
N SER A 76 3.69 4.60 4.42
CA SER A 76 3.84 5.24 5.73
C SER A 76 3.99 4.23 6.85
N THR A 77 3.01 3.34 7.02
CA THR A 77 2.89 2.52 8.24
C THR A 77 3.67 1.21 8.16
N VAL A 78 3.71 0.56 6.99
CA VAL A 78 4.42 -0.72 6.86
C VAL A 78 5.91 -0.50 6.65
N THR A 79 6.31 0.59 5.97
CA THR A 79 7.73 0.87 5.72
C THR A 79 8.34 1.95 6.60
N LEU A 80 7.90 3.21 6.48
CA LEU A 80 8.58 4.35 7.15
C LEU A 80 8.51 4.23 8.69
N ASN A 81 7.35 3.88 9.24
CA ASN A 81 7.18 3.65 10.69
C ASN A 81 8.04 2.49 11.24
N ASN A 82 8.53 1.59 10.38
CA ASN A 82 9.44 0.50 10.74
C ASN A 82 10.92 0.86 10.47
N SER A 83 11.23 2.16 10.39
CA SER A 83 12.59 2.69 10.20
C SER A 83 13.27 2.26 8.89
N ILE A 84 12.49 1.88 7.88
CA ILE A 84 13.02 1.59 6.54
C ILE A 84 13.34 2.92 5.86
N SER A 85 14.57 3.06 5.36
CA SER A 85 15.05 4.27 4.69
C SER A 85 14.15 4.69 3.52
N ILE A 86 13.89 5.99 3.41
CA ILE A 86 13.07 6.58 2.33
C ILE A 86 13.57 6.23 0.92
N HIS A 87 14.88 5.98 0.76
CA HIS A 87 15.46 5.53 -0.50
C HIS A 87 15.00 4.13 -0.89
N VAL A 88 14.91 3.22 0.09
CA VAL A 88 14.39 1.86 -0.09
C VAL A 88 12.89 1.91 -0.38
N VAL A 89 12.13 2.76 0.34
CA VAL A 89 10.70 2.95 0.10
C VAL A 89 10.43 3.53 -1.31
N LYS A 90 11.23 4.50 -1.76
CA LYS A 90 11.16 5.03 -3.13
C LYS A 90 11.31 3.93 -4.18
N GLU A 91 12.28 3.04 -3.97
CA GLU A 91 12.50 1.90 -4.85
C GLU A 91 11.31 0.94 -4.82
N MET A 92 10.84 0.54 -3.63
CA MET A 92 9.65 -0.32 -3.47
C MET A 92 8.37 0.25 -4.09
N LEU A 93 8.19 1.58 -4.12
CA LEU A 93 7.03 2.23 -4.73
C LEU A 93 7.18 2.47 -6.24
N GLY A 94 8.38 2.24 -6.81
CA GLY A 94 8.69 2.49 -8.21
C GLY A 94 8.73 3.98 -8.57
N HIS A 95 9.01 4.85 -7.59
CA HIS A 95 9.06 6.29 -7.81
C HIS A 95 10.42 6.70 -8.42
N SER A 96 10.41 7.63 -9.37
CA SER A 96 11.65 8.11 -10.00
C SER A 96 12.43 9.07 -9.10
N SER A 97 11.76 9.76 -8.19
CA SER A 97 12.34 10.75 -7.28
C SER A 97 11.90 10.52 -5.83
N VAL A 98 12.81 10.77 -4.89
CA VAL A 98 12.55 10.76 -3.45
C VAL A 98 11.45 11.76 -3.08
N LYS A 99 11.35 12.88 -3.81
CA LYS A 99 10.31 13.91 -3.63
C LYS A 99 8.88 13.38 -3.74
N GLN A 100 8.66 12.33 -4.53
CA GLN A 100 7.34 11.67 -4.63
C GLN A 100 7.04 10.83 -3.38
N THR A 101 8.08 10.35 -2.70
CA THR A 101 8.01 9.54 -1.48
C THR A 101 8.01 10.41 -0.20
N GLU A 102 8.53 11.65 -0.27
CA GLU A 102 8.55 12.61 0.85
C GLU A 102 7.16 12.92 1.39
N HIS A 103 6.12 12.99 0.53
CA HIS A 103 4.75 13.24 0.98
C HIS A 103 4.23 12.18 1.98
N TYR A 104 4.75 10.95 1.93
CA TYR A 104 4.37 9.89 2.88
C TYR A 104 5.08 10.06 4.25
N ALA A 105 6.28 10.65 4.27
CA ALA A 105 7.03 10.93 5.49
C ALA A 105 6.46 12.12 6.28
N THR A 106 5.80 13.09 5.61
CA THR A 106 5.14 14.21 6.30
C THR A 106 3.99 13.73 7.20
N THR A 107 3.28 12.67 6.81
CA THR A 107 2.22 12.07 7.64
C THR A 107 2.77 11.43 8.93
N GLU A 108 4.02 10.97 8.91
CA GLU A 108 4.74 10.46 10.09
C GLU A 108 5.02 11.58 11.08
N GLN A 109 5.52 12.74 10.61
CA GLN A 109 5.79 13.90 11.46
C GLN A 109 4.53 14.42 12.16
N GLU A 110 3.40 14.50 11.46
CA GLU A 110 2.12 14.90 12.08
C GLU A 110 1.65 13.92 13.16
N THR A 111 1.86 12.61 12.95
CA THR A 111 1.48 11.57 13.92
C THR A 111 2.37 11.61 15.16
N VAL A 112 3.69 11.80 15.00
CA VAL A 112 4.64 11.94 16.11
C VAL A 112 4.36 13.21 16.91
N ILE A 113 4.12 14.35 16.24
CA ILE A 113 3.75 15.61 16.91
C ILE A 113 2.46 15.42 17.71
N ARG A 114 1.45 14.75 17.14
CA ARG A 114 0.20 14.46 17.85
C ARG A 114 0.45 13.59 19.10
N VAL A 115 1.19 12.49 18.98
CA VAL A 115 1.49 11.61 20.13
C VAL A 115 2.32 12.33 21.19
N PHE A 116 3.28 13.17 20.78
CA PHE A 116 4.12 13.93 21.70
C PHE A 116 3.34 15.02 22.45
N VAL A 117 2.44 15.74 21.77
CA VAL A 117 1.52 16.73 22.37
C VAL A 117 0.54 16.06 23.35
N PHE A 118 0.04 14.87 23.03
CA PHE A 118 -0.81 14.10 23.95
C PHE A 118 -0.04 13.59 25.17
N SER A 119 1.23 13.19 25.01
CA SER A 119 2.08 12.69 26.10
C SER A 119 2.55 13.79 27.05
N THR A 120 2.72 15.02 26.55
CA THR A 120 3.04 16.20 27.38
C THR A 120 1.82 16.68 28.16
N ARG A 121 0.63 16.74 27.55
CA ARG A 121 -0.62 17.13 28.27
C ARG A 121 -1.07 16.17 29.37
N LYS A 122 -0.69 14.89 29.31
CA LYS A 122 -1.01 13.90 30.36
C LYS A 122 -0.06 13.91 31.55
N ARG A 123 1.05 14.66 31.50
CA ARG A 123 1.98 14.82 32.65
C ARG A 123 1.68 16.03 33.53
N GLU A 124 0.72 16.87 33.14
CA GLU A 124 0.35 18.11 33.85
C GLU A 124 -0.98 17.99 34.61
N LEU A 125 -1.53 16.78 34.77
CA LEU A 125 -2.69 16.43 35.60
C LEU A 125 -2.35 15.23 36.47
#